data_AF-C9QLQ0-F1
#
_entry.id   AF-C9QLQ0-F1
#
_cell.length_a   1.000
_cell.length_b   1.000
_cell.length_c   1.000
_cell.angle_alpha   90.00
_cell.angle_beta   90.00
_cell.angle_gamma   90.00
#
_symmetry.space_group_name_H-M   'P 1'
#
loop_
_entity.id
_entity.type
_entity.pdbx_description
1 polymer ?
#
loop_
_entity_poly.entity_id
_entity_poly.type
_entity_poly.pdbx_seq_one_letter_code
_entity_poly.pdbx_strand_id
1 'polypeptide(L)'
;MTDTLAAAVGPDPLSGPASARVTPADVAKVKAEVLKRINQSAHMSQGFRLVNQADYQSSLAELRGKLKSKSFQQTDEGKMCKLMHDILTDDAHLAEYLDADIAQYLETNEAGKKVLNTKAMDFHGKNQVANAKLKRKQLFLMFKEIIQAQVELNTFAQRLKVAFGAEISFPPGAYGGIKSYSGALAKITTRIRNNDVGDLKDCARITVKVKKFKDLQGAKLFICGTEEFKAVASHQKSLKDRYQLAGTSSVLARHNVEPDSSGYKDIKFFLKMSGGQIAELQLNIPGMLIAKKKAHIVYDIARTNQDAFDSRQQFQVTTPEVLEKVKKKMDGDWFGFIRSKLNGIGPDADCVEGMIDVLKSKGTLIIEPKQAEALNRISKQLYAAGLGEALLDPK
;
A
#
# COMPACT_ATOMS: atom_id res chain seq x y z
N MET A 1 -27.12 6.59 -39.57
CA MET A 1 -27.92 6.83 -38.35
C MET A 1 -26.94 7.02 -37.20
N THR A 2 -26.70 8.26 -36.84
CA THR A 2 -25.74 8.69 -35.82
C THR A 2 -26.53 9.30 -34.68
N ASP A 3 -26.66 8.56 -33.58
CA ASP A 3 -27.33 9.05 -32.39
C ASP A 3 -26.49 10.13 -31.72
N THR A 4 -27.11 11.29 -31.59
CA THR A 4 -26.53 12.49 -30.97
C THR A 4 -27.06 12.54 -29.54
N LEU A 5 -26.19 12.30 -28.57
CA LEU A 5 -26.50 12.53 -27.15
C LEU A 5 -26.49 14.04 -26.89
N ALA A 6 -27.68 14.64 -26.89
CA ALA A 6 -27.89 16.02 -26.45
C ALA A 6 -27.89 16.07 -24.91
N ALA A 7 -26.90 16.72 -24.33
CA ALA A 7 -26.93 17.14 -22.92
C ALA A 7 -27.62 18.51 -22.85
N ALA A 8 -28.77 18.58 -22.18
CA ALA A 8 -29.46 19.83 -21.89
C ALA A 8 -28.64 20.67 -20.90
N VAL A 9 -28.14 21.81 -21.36
CA VAL A 9 -27.48 22.83 -20.53
C VAL A 9 -28.55 23.84 -20.11
N GLY A 10 -28.90 23.86 -18.82
CA GLY A 10 -29.70 24.94 -18.23
C GLY A 10 -28.89 26.25 -18.13
N PRO A 11 -29.55 27.41 -18.03
CA PRO A 11 -28.90 28.70 -18.26
C PRO A 11 -27.94 29.13 -17.13
N ASP A 12 -26.85 29.76 -17.57
CA ASP A 12 -25.72 30.35 -16.81
C ASP A 12 -26.13 31.32 -15.69
N PRO A 13 -25.36 31.36 -14.59
CA PRO A 13 -25.10 32.62 -13.92
C PRO A 13 -23.61 32.77 -13.56
N LEU A 14 -22.74 33.07 -14.53
CA LEU A 14 -21.37 33.52 -14.23
C LEU A 14 -20.88 34.56 -15.25
N SER A 15 -21.14 35.83 -14.95
CA SER A 15 -20.38 36.97 -15.46
C SER A 15 -19.19 37.26 -14.51
N GLY A 16 -17.97 36.88 -14.91
CA GLY A 16 -16.70 37.09 -14.18
C GLY A 16 -15.53 36.41 -14.90
N PRO A 17 -14.27 36.89 -14.78
CA PRO A 17 -13.29 36.89 -15.87
C PRO A 17 -12.90 35.49 -16.34
N ALA A 18 -13.14 35.26 -17.64
CA ALA A 18 -12.78 34.12 -18.48
C ALA A 18 -12.10 32.93 -17.77
N SER A 19 -12.90 32.04 -17.17
CA SER A 19 -12.46 30.66 -17.05
C SER A 19 -12.24 30.14 -18.47
N ALA A 20 -10.99 29.89 -18.88
CA ALA A 20 -10.72 29.31 -20.19
C ALA A 20 -11.55 28.02 -20.33
N ARG A 21 -12.59 28.07 -21.18
CA ARG A 21 -13.43 26.91 -21.46
C ARG A 21 -12.54 25.88 -22.14
N VAL A 22 -12.29 24.77 -21.45
CA VAL A 22 -11.51 23.64 -21.98
C VAL A 22 -12.10 23.24 -23.33
N THR A 23 -11.31 23.35 -24.39
CA THR A 23 -11.79 23.05 -25.74
C THR A 23 -11.73 21.54 -26.03
N PRO A 24 -12.51 21.03 -26.99
CA PRO A 24 -12.34 19.65 -27.45
C PRO A 24 -10.92 19.32 -27.93
N ALA A 25 -10.18 20.31 -28.43
CA ALA A 25 -8.79 20.17 -28.84
C ALA A 25 -7.84 19.98 -27.63
N ASP A 26 -8.08 20.71 -26.53
CA ASP A 26 -7.34 20.53 -25.28
C ASP A 26 -7.56 19.12 -24.71
N VAL A 27 -8.81 18.65 -24.73
CA VAL A 27 -9.16 17.28 -24.31
C VAL A 27 -8.47 16.24 -25.19
N ALA A 28 -8.46 16.43 -26.51
CA ALA A 28 -7.80 15.52 -27.45
C ALA A 28 -6.28 15.45 -27.22
N LYS A 29 -5.64 16.61 -26.99
CA LYS A 29 -4.20 16.69 -26.68
C LYS A 29 -3.86 15.98 -25.37
N VAL A 30 -4.60 16.27 -24.29
CA VAL A 30 -4.42 15.60 -22.99
C VAL A 30 -4.66 14.09 -23.12
N LYS A 31 -5.72 13.68 -23.83
CA LYS A 31 -6.02 12.26 -24.07
C LYS A 31 -4.90 11.55 -24.83
N ALA A 32 -4.35 12.16 -25.87
CA ALA A 32 -3.23 11.59 -26.62
C ALA A 32 -1.99 11.43 -25.75
N GLU A 33 -1.71 12.40 -24.88
CA GLU A 33 -0.57 12.34 -23.96
C GLU A 33 -0.76 11.30 -22.85
N VAL A 34 -1.97 11.18 -22.30
CA VAL A 34 -2.34 10.12 -21.35
C VAL A 34 -2.24 8.74 -22.01
N LEU A 35 -2.78 8.56 -23.21
CA LEU A 35 -2.67 7.28 -23.95
C LEU A 35 -1.22 6.95 -24.31
N LYS A 36 -0.42 7.94 -24.67
CA LYS A 36 1.02 7.77 -24.90
C LYS A 36 1.72 7.31 -23.62
N ARG A 37 1.42 7.90 -22.46
CA ARG A 37 1.95 7.45 -21.15
C ARG A 37 1.49 6.04 -20.79
N ILE A 38 0.23 5.69 -21.06
CA ILE A 38 -0.32 4.34 -20.87
C ILE A 38 0.40 3.31 -21.76
N ASN A 39 0.62 3.64 -23.04
CA ASN A 39 1.22 2.74 -24.02
C ASN A 39 2.75 2.64 -23.91
N GLN A 40 3.43 3.71 -23.46
CA GLN A 40 4.88 3.71 -23.20
C GLN A 40 5.25 3.11 -21.84
N SER A 41 4.25 2.88 -20.97
CA SER A 41 4.47 2.32 -19.66
C SER A 41 4.89 0.84 -19.76
N ALA A 42 6.20 0.59 -19.68
CA ALA A 42 6.76 -0.73 -19.33
C ALA A 42 6.32 -1.21 -17.92
N HIS A 43 5.55 -0.38 -17.19
CA HIS A 43 5.07 -0.65 -15.85
C HIS A 43 3.68 -1.26 -15.88
N MET A 44 3.57 -2.47 -15.35
CA MET A 44 2.30 -3.12 -15.13
C MET A 44 1.44 -2.30 -14.16
N SER A 45 0.20 -2.02 -14.55
CA SER A 45 -0.79 -1.32 -13.74
C SER A 45 -2.17 -1.94 -13.91
N GLN A 46 -3.03 -1.83 -12.90
CA GLN A 46 -4.43 -2.26 -13.00
C GLN A 46 -5.39 -1.15 -13.45
N GLY A 47 -4.87 0.06 -13.69
CA GLY A 47 -5.70 1.22 -14.05
C GLY A 47 -6.65 1.67 -12.93
N PHE A 48 -7.44 2.69 -13.22
CA PHE A 48 -8.62 3.03 -12.41
C PHE A 48 -9.88 2.82 -13.23
N ARG A 49 -10.98 2.44 -12.57
CA ARG A 49 -12.29 2.37 -13.21
C ARG A 49 -12.79 3.77 -13.55
N LEU A 50 -13.52 3.89 -14.65
CA LEU A 50 -14.37 5.06 -14.86
C LEU A 50 -15.51 5.00 -13.84
N VAL A 51 -15.86 6.14 -13.26
CA VAL A 51 -16.95 6.21 -12.28
C VAL A 51 -18.26 6.41 -13.02
N ASN A 52 -19.04 5.34 -13.15
CA ASN A 52 -20.45 5.45 -13.46
C ASN A 52 -21.19 5.91 -12.20
N GLN A 53 -21.87 7.05 -12.28
CA GLN A 53 -22.54 7.64 -11.12
C GLN A 53 -23.72 6.79 -10.63
N ALA A 54 -24.44 6.10 -11.52
CA ALA A 54 -25.53 5.21 -11.13
C ALA A 54 -25.01 3.98 -10.38
N ASP A 55 -23.97 3.34 -10.91
CA ASP A 55 -23.33 2.18 -10.26
C ASP A 55 -22.75 2.54 -8.90
N TYR A 56 -22.14 3.73 -8.80
CA TYR A 56 -21.64 4.27 -7.54
C TYR A 56 -22.75 4.44 -6.50
N GLN A 57 -23.87 5.07 -6.87
CA GLN A 57 -24.98 5.28 -5.94
C GLN A 57 -25.64 3.96 -5.52
N SER A 58 -25.82 3.04 -6.46
CA SER A 58 -26.34 1.70 -6.20
C SER A 58 -25.45 0.94 -5.21
N SER A 59 -24.15 0.90 -5.47
CA SER A 59 -23.16 0.23 -4.59
C SER A 59 -23.12 0.87 -3.20
N LEU A 60 -23.21 2.21 -3.13
CA LEU A 60 -23.24 2.93 -1.85
C LEU A 60 -24.53 2.65 -1.06
N ALA A 61 -25.66 2.50 -1.75
CA ALA A 61 -26.93 2.10 -1.14
C ALA A 61 -26.87 0.66 -0.60
N GLU A 62 -26.25 -0.27 -1.33
CA GLU A 62 -26.00 -1.64 -0.85
C GLU A 62 -25.14 -1.64 0.42
N LEU A 63 -24.04 -0.88 0.43
CA LEU A 63 -23.17 -0.73 1.59
C LEU A 63 -23.94 -0.20 2.80
N ARG A 64 -24.75 0.85 2.61
CA ARG A 64 -25.64 1.39 3.65
C ARG A 64 -26.62 0.35 4.16
N GLY A 65 -27.18 -0.46 3.26
CA GLY A 65 -28.09 -1.56 3.58
C GLY A 65 -27.45 -2.57 4.51
N LYS A 66 -26.26 -3.08 4.18
CA LYS A 66 -25.50 -4.03 5.02
C LYS A 66 -25.21 -3.46 6.40
N LEU A 67 -24.82 -2.18 6.46
CA LEU A 67 -24.51 -1.50 7.71
C LEU A 67 -25.73 -1.22 8.60
N LYS A 68 -26.98 -1.49 8.18
CA LYS A 68 -28.14 -1.40 9.08
C LYS A 68 -28.11 -2.49 10.16
N SER A 69 -27.45 -3.62 9.91
CA SER A 69 -27.36 -4.71 10.87
C SER A 69 -26.29 -4.43 11.94
N LYS A 70 -26.70 -4.37 13.20
CA LYS A 70 -25.77 -4.20 14.35
C LYS A 70 -24.82 -5.39 14.49
N SER A 71 -25.30 -6.62 14.26
CA SER A 71 -24.45 -7.81 14.32
C SER A 71 -23.42 -7.81 13.20
N PHE A 72 -23.79 -7.39 11.99
CA PHE A 72 -22.83 -7.24 10.89
C PHE A 72 -21.75 -6.21 11.24
N GLN A 73 -22.12 -5.04 11.74
CA GLN A 73 -21.16 -3.99 12.13
C GLN A 73 -20.10 -4.44 13.14
N GLN A 74 -20.40 -5.45 13.96
CA GLN A 74 -19.46 -5.99 14.95
C GLN A 74 -18.45 -6.98 14.35
N THR A 75 -18.73 -7.53 13.17
CA THR A 75 -17.79 -8.37 12.42
C THR A 75 -16.63 -7.52 11.88
N ASP A 76 -15.49 -8.16 11.59
CA ASP A 76 -14.35 -7.44 11.01
C ASP A 76 -14.65 -6.90 9.61
N GLU A 77 -15.51 -7.60 8.84
CA GLU A 77 -16.02 -7.10 7.57
C GLU A 77 -16.89 -5.85 7.77
N GLY A 78 -17.80 -5.89 8.74
CA GLY A 78 -18.67 -4.75 9.07
C GLY A 78 -17.88 -3.52 9.53
N LYS A 79 -16.82 -3.69 10.33
CA LYS A 79 -15.92 -2.60 10.73
C LYS A 79 -15.22 -1.98 9.51
N MET A 80 -14.75 -2.80 8.57
CA MET A 80 -14.15 -2.31 7.33
C MET A 80 -15.16 -1.57 6.45
N CYS A 81 -16.35 -2.14 6.27
CA CYS A 81 -17.45 -1.54 5.53
C CYS A 81 -17.88 -0.19 6.13
N LYS A 82 -17.89 -0.08 7.46
CA LYS A 82 -18.19 1.16 8.17
C LYS A 82 -17.15 2.24 7.88
N LEU A 83 -15.86 1.91 8.06
CA LEU A 83 -14.76 2.84 7.74
C LEU A 83 -14.82 3.31 6.28
N MET A 84 -15.11 2.39 5.35
CA MET A 84 -15.28 2.70 3.93
C MET A 84 -16.45 3.67 3.70
N HIS A 85 -17.60 3.43 4.33
CA HIS A 85 -18.76 4.32 4.25
C HIS A 85 -18.48 5.71 4.82
N ASP A 86 -17.79 5.79 5.96
CA ASP A 86 -17.42 7.05 6.60
C ASP A 86 -16.53 7.89 5.65
N ILE A 87 -15.47 7.30 5.07
CA ILE A 87 -14.58 7.98 4.10
C ILE A 87 -15.31 8.39 2.81
N LEU A 88 -16.31 7.62 2.39
CA LEU A 88 -17.08 7.92 1.17
C LEU A 88 -18.08 9.06 1.36
N THR A 89 -18.56 9.30 2.58
CA THR A 89 -19.69 10.18 2.83
C THR A 89 -19.40 11.38 3.72
N ASP A 90 -18.22 11.45 4.33
CA ASP A 90 -17.76 12.56 5.16
C ASP A 90 -16.37 13.03 4.68
N ASP A 91 -16.25 14.31 4.32
CA ASP A 91 -14.97 14.84 3.83
C ASP A 91 -13.97 15.14 4.97
N ALA A 92 -14.37 15.10 6.25
CA ALA A 92 -13.40 15.16 7.35
C ALA A 92 -12.40 14.01 7.27
N HIS A 93 -12.89 12.80 6.97
CA HIS A 93 -12.02 11.65 6.74
C HIS A 93 -11.22 11.77 5.46
N LEU A 94 -11.72 12.47 4.44
CA LEU A 94 -10.96 12.70 3.21
C LEU A 94 -9.78 13.64 3.46
N ALA A 95 -9.93 14.64 4.33
CA ALA A 95 -8.90 15.63 4.66
C ALA A 95 -7.62 15.00 5.23
N GLU A 96 -7.72 13.84 5.89
CA GLU A 96 -6.56 13.05 6.36
C GLU A 96 -5.60 12.62 5.23
N TYR A 97 -6.07 12.65 3.98
CA TYR A 97 -5.32 12.23 2.80
C TYR A 97 -4.90 13.40 1.89
N LEU A 98 -5.10 14.63 2.34
CA LEU A 98 -4.81 15.88 1.63
C LEU A 98 -3.64 16.62 2.29
N ASP A 99 -3.27 17.78 1.76
CA ASP A 99 -2.34 18.65 2.48
C ASP A 99 -2.93 19.19 3.78
N ALA A 100 -2.06 19.43 4.76
CA ALA A 100 -2.46 19.79 6.11
C ALA A 100 -3.26 21.10 6.16
N ASP A 101 -2.98 22.04 5.25
CA ASP A 101 -3.69 23.30 5.10
C ASP A 101 -5.09 23.12 4.50
N ILE A 102 -5.39 22.01 3.84
CA ILE A 102 -6.72 21.79 3.25
C ILE A 102 -7.80 21.57 4.32
N ALA A 103 -7.43 21.05 5.48
CA ALA A 103 -8.35 20.82 6.59
C ALA A 103 -9.02 22.10 7.11
N GLN A 104 -8.39 23.27 6.91
CA GLN A 104 -8.94 24.57 7.32
C GLN A 104 -10.23 24.94 6.56
N TYR A 105 -10.48 24.31 5.40
CA TYR A 105 -11.65 24.54 4.56
C TYR A 105 -12.81 23.56 4.84
N LEU A 106 -12.76 22.81 5.96
CA LEU A 106 -13.86 21.93 6.36
C LEU A 106 -14.98 22.74 7.01
N GLU A 107 -16.17 22.66 6.43
CA GLU A 107 -17.40 23.26 6.94
C GLU A 107 -18.43 22.18 7.25
N THR A 108 -19.39 22.46 8.13
CA THR A 108 -20.52 21.54 8.38
C THR A 108 -21.64 21.87 7.40
N ASN A 109 -22.10 20.89 6.62
CA ASN A 109 -23.27 21.05 5.75
C ASN A 109 -24.59 20.92 6.51
N GLU A 110 -25.71 21.18 5.81
CA GLU A 110 -27.07 21.09 6.38
C GLU A 110 -27.43 19.71 6.95
N ALA A 111 -26.77 18.65 6.47
CA ALA A 111 -26.95 17.28 6.97
C ALA A 111 -26.03 16.94 8.17
N GLY A 112 -25.34 17.94 8.75
CA GLY A 112 -24.44 17.77 9.88
C GLY A 112 -23.10 17.13 9.55
N LYS A 113 -22.77 16.94 8.27
CA LYS A 113 -21.52 16.30 7.84
C LYS A 113 -20.45 17.33 7.49
N LYS A 114 -19.20 16.98 7.71
CA LYS A 114 -18.09 17.83 7.26
C LYS A 114 -17.90 17.71 5.76
N VAL A 115 -17.80 18.85 5.09
CA VAL A 115 -17.61 18.99 3.64
C VAL A 115 -16.48 19.99 3.38
N LEU A 116 -15.66 19.72 2.36
CA LEU A 116 -14.61 20.64 1.95
C LEU A 116 -15.19 21.76 1.09
N ASN A 117 -15.10 23.01 1.56
CA ASN A 117 -15.50 24.19 0.80
C ASN A 117 -14.44 24.52 -0.26
N THR A 118 -14.63 23.95 -1.46
CA THR A 118 -13.71 24.17 -2.58
C THR A 118 -13.81 25.57 -3.18
N LYS A 119 -14.79 26.41 -2.84
CA LYS A 119 -14.90 27.77 -3.42
C LYS A 119 -13.79 28.68 -2.91
N ALA A 120 -13.43 28.53 -1.63
CA ALA A 120 -12.40 29.32 -0.94
C ALA A 120 -10.96 28.87 -1.22
N MET A 121 -10.78 27.76 -1.96
CA MET A 121 -9.47 27.19 -2.27
C MET A 121 -8.86 27.81 -3.55
N ASP A 122 -7.54 27.81 -3.61
CA ASP A 122 -6.80 28.07 -4.84
C ASP A 122 -6.96 26.91 -5.86
N PHE A 123 -6.36 27.04 -7.05
CA PHE A 123 -6.45 25.99 -8.08
C PHE A 123 -5.82 24.67 -7.63
N HIS A 124 -4.72 24.74 -6.87
CA HIS A 124 -4.02 23.57 -6.37
C HIS A 124 -4.89 22.75 -5.42
N GLY A 125 -5.45 23.39 -4.39
CA GLY A 125 -6.35 22.77 -3.42
C GLY A 125 -7.61 22.22 -4.09
N LYS A 126 -8.22 22.99 -5.01
CA LYS A 126 -9.38 22.52 -5.80
C LYS A 126 -9.09 21.21 -6.54
N ASN A 127 -7.97 21.15 -7.25
CA ASN A 127 -7.58 19.95 -8.00
C ASN A 127 -7.26 18.77 -7.09
N GLN A 128 -6.59 19.02 -5.95
CA GLN A 128 -6.26 17.98 -5.00
C GLN A 128 -7.53 17.33 -4.43
N VAL A 129 -8.50 18.16 -4.00
CA VAL A 129 -9.80 17.69 -3.49
C VAL A 129 -10.56 16.94 -4.57
N ALA A 130 -10.64 17.48 -5.80
CA ALA A 130 -11.33 16.82 -6.90
C ALA A 130 -10.73 15.44 -7.22
N ASN A 131 -9.39 15.35 -7.29
CA ASN A 131 -8.68 14.10 -7.53
C ASN A 131 -8.90 13.09 -6.42
N ALA A 132 -8.84 13.50 -5.15
CA ALA A 132 -9.09 12.61 -4.02
C ALA A 132 -10.55 12.11 -3.98
N LYS A 133 -11.52 13.00 -4.26
CA LYS A 133 -12.95 12.64 -4.38
C LYS A 133 -13.21 11.66 -5.52
N LEU A 134 -12.51 11.80 -6.65
CA LEU A 134 -12.61 10.85 -7.76
C LEU A 134 -11.99 9.51 -7.38
N LYS A 135 -10.73 9.52 -6.90
CA LYS A 135 -9.97 8.33 -6.51
C LYS A 135 -10.68 7.48 -5.45
N ARG A 136 -11.34 8.09 -4.45
CA ARG A 136 -12.14 7.34 -3.47
C ARG A 136 -13.30 6.59 -4.15
N LYS A 137 -14.05 7.24 -5.05
CA LYS A 137 -15.16 6.60 -5.76
C LYS A 137 -14.67 5.43 -6.64
N GLN A 138 -13.57 5.64 -7.35
CA GLN A 138 -12.95 4.60 -8.19
C GLN A 138 -12.51 3.41 -7.35
N LEU A 139 -11.80 3.66 -6.24
CA LEU A 139 -11.35 2.62 -5.33
C LEU A 139 -12.53 1.82 -4.74
N PHE A 140 -13.63 2.50 -4.38
CA PHE A 140 -14.83 1.84 -3.86
C PHE A 140 -15.43 0.87 -4.88
N LEU A 141 -15.61 1.31 -6.12
CA LEU A 141 -16.12 0.45 -7.19
C LEU A 141 -15.19 -0.74 -7.47
N MET A 142 -13.87 -0.54 -7.37
CA MET A 142 -12.89 -1.62 -7.53
C MET A 142 -12.86 -2.60 -6.35
N PHE A 143 -13.33 -2.22 -5.17
CA PHE A 143 -13.15 -3.01 -3.96
C PHE A 143 -13.87 -4.35 -3.98
N LYS A 144 -15.03 -4.44 -4.66
CA LYS A 144 -15.74 -5.70 -4.89
C LYS A 144 -14.89 -6.68 -5.71
N GLU A 145 -14.24 -6.18 -6.75
CA GLU A 145 -13.35 -6.98 -7.59
C GLU A 145 -12.08 -7.39 -6.84
N ILE A 146 -11.55 -6.51 -5.97
CA ILE A 146 -10.42 -6.81 -5.09
C ILE A 146 -10.77 -7.93 -4.10
N ILE A 147 -11.97 -7.91 -3.52
CA ILE A 147 -12.45 -8.98 -2.63
C ILE A 147 -12.48 -10.32 -3.39
N GLN A 148 -13.05 -10.33 -4.59
CA GLN A 148 -13.10 -11.52 -5.43
C GLN A 148 -11.69 -12.02 -5.79
N ALA A 149 -10.80 -11.10 -6.18
CA ALA A 149 -9.39 -11.41 -6.45
C ALA A 149 -8.67 -12.02 -5.23
N GLN A 150 -8.98 -11.58 -4.02
CA GLN A 150 -8.43 -12.16 -2.79
C GLN A 150 -8.94 -13.59 -2.55
N VAL A 151 -10.21 -13.88 -2.83
CA VAL A 151 -10.77 -15.24 -2.71
C VAL A 151 -10.06 -16.20 -3.67
N GLU A 152 -9.85 -15.77 -4.91
CA GLU A 152 -9.11 -16.53 -5.92
C GLU A 152 -7.64 -16.71 -5.50
N LEU A 153 -6.99 -15.65 -5.03
CA LEU A 153 -5.61 -15.70 -4.53
C LEU A 153 -5.47 -16.66 -3.34
N ASN A 154 -6.44 -16.68 -2.42
CA ASN A 154 -6.47 -17.60 -1.29
C ASN A 154 -6.57 -19.06 -1.76
N THR A 155 -7.43 -19.31 -2.76
CA THR A 155 -7.57 -20.64 -3.38
C THR A 155 -6.28 -21.07 -4.08
N PHE A 156 -5.66 -20.15 -4.83
CA PHE A 156 -4.37 -20.38 -5.48
C PHE A 156 -3.29 -20.73 -4.45
N ALA A 157 -3.22 -20.00 -3.34
CA ALA A 157 -2.23 -20.24 -2.29
C ALA A 157 -2.39 -21.61 -1.61
N GLN A 158 -3.61 -22.17 -1.54
CA GLN A 158 -3.79 -23.54 -1.04
C GLN A 158 -3.08 -24.58 -1.92
N ARG A 159 -2.95 -24.34 -3.24
CA ARG A 159 -2.17 -25.22 -4.13
C ARG A 159 -0.70 -25.27 -3.71
N LEU A 160 -0.14 -24.12 -3.29
CA LEU A 160 1.23 -24.04 -2.80
C LEU A 160 1.40 -24.71 -1.44
N LYS A 161 0.39 -24.61 -0.55
CA LYS A 161 0.37 -25.34 0.72
C LYS A 161 0.44 -26.85 0.49
N VAL A 162 -0.36 -27.37 -0.44
CA VAL A 162 -0.40 -28.80 -0.77
C VAL A 162 0.91 -29.25 -1.44
N ALA A 163 1.41 -28.51 -2.43
CA ALA A 163 2.57 -28.92 -3.22
C ALA A 163 3.92 -28.75 -2.49
N PHE A 164 4.06 -27.76 -1.60
CA PHE A 164 5.33 -27.37 -1.00
C PHE A 164 5.32 -27.37 0.54
N GLY A 165 4.26 -27.88 1.17
CA GLY A 165 4.10 -27.83 2.63
C GLY A 165 4.12 -26.39 3.18
N ALA A 166 3.67 -25.44 2.36
CA ALA A 166 3.80 -24.02 2.65
C ALA A 166 2.80 -23.55 3.71
N GLU A 167 3.18 -22.54 4.49
CA GLU A 167 2.31 -21.86 5.43
C GLU A 167 1.83 -20.54 4.83
N ILE A 168 0.51 -20.31 4.92
CA ILE A 168 -0.11 -19.12 4.38
C ILE A 168 -0.29 -18.11 5.51
N SER A 169 0.08 -16.87 5.25
CA SER A 169 -0.06 -15.76 6.20
C SER A 169 -0.55 -14.50 5.49
N PHE A 170 -1.26 -13.68 6.26
CA PHE A 170 -1.76 -12.39 5.81
C PHE A 170 -1.00 -11.26 6.51
N PRO A 171 -0.74 -10.15 5.82
CA PRO A 171 -0.13 -8.99 6.47
C PRO A 171 -0.98 -8.47 7.64
N PRO A 172 -0.36 -8.01 8.75
CA PRO A 172 -1.09 -7.43 9.86
C PRO A 172 -2.00 -6.29 9.43
N GLY A 173 -3.23 -6.25 9.96
CA GLY A 173 -4.24 -5.24 9.62
C GLY A 173 -4.92 -5.43 8.25
N ALA A 174 -4.63 -6.52 7.54
CA ALA A 174 -5.37 -6.90 6.34
C ALA A 174 -6.56 -7.81 6.71
N TYR A 175 -7.75 -7.54 6.17
CA TYR A 175 -8.92 -8.40 6.34
C TYR A 175 -8.85 -9.55 5.32
N GLY A 176 -8.49 -10.76 5.78
CA GLY A 176 -8.34 -11.92 4.88
C GLY A 176 -7.30 -11.73 3.76
N GLY A 177 -6.31 -10.85 3.97
CA GLY A 177 -5.31 -10.45 2.97
C GLY A 177 -5.62 -9.13 2.26
N ILE A 178 -6.84 -8.62 2.35
CA ILE A 178 -7.26 -7.37 1.71
C ILE A 178 -6.69 -6.15 2.43
N LYS A 179 -6.04 -5.25 1.69
CA LYS A 179 -5.58 -3.95 2.22
C LYS A 179 -6.79 -3.12 2.67
N SER A 180 -6.66 -2.44 3.82
CA SER A 180 -7.69 -1.52 4.29
C SER A 180 -8.00 -0.45 3.23
N TYR A 181 -9.25 -0.02 3.17
CA TYR A 181 -9.68 1.03 2.25
C TYR A 181 -8.89 2.34 2.47
N SER A 182 -8.66 2.72 3.73
CA SER A 182 -7.80 3.84 4.12
C SER A 182 -6.37 3.71 3.60
N GLY A 183 -5.76 2.53 3.76
CA GLY A 183 -4.39 2.27 3.31
C GLY A 183 -4.27 2.28 1.78
N ALA A 184 -5.29 1.79 1.08
CA ALA A 184 -5.36 1.84 -0.37
C ALA A 184 -5.56 3.28 -0.87
N LEU A 185 -6.44 4.05 -0.22
CA LEU A 185 -6.67 5.46 -0.54
C LEU A 185 -5.41 6.28 -0.33
N ALA A 186 -4.77 6.19 0.84
CA ALA A 186 -3.49 6.84 1.12
C ALA A 186 -2.43 6.53 0.05
N LYS A 187 -2.36 5.27 -0.40
CA LYS A 187 -1.39 4.89 -1.44
C LYS A 187 -1.57 5.67 -2.74
N ILE A 188 -2.82 5.96 -3.14
CA ILE A 188 -3.14 6.64 -4.39
C ILE A 188 -3.29 8.16 -4.25
N THR A 189 -3.44 8.68 -3.03
CA THR A 189 -3.59 10.12 -2.76
C THR A 189 -2.34 10.75 -2.17
N THR A 190 -1.62 10.10 -1.24
CA THR A 190 -0.50 10.75 -0.52
C THR A 190 0.87 10.42 -1.09
N ARG A 191 1.09 9.18 -1.54
CA ARG A 191 2.42 8.71 -1.99
C ARG A 191 2.74 9.06 -3.45
N ILE A 192 1.72 9.14 -4.31
CA ILE A 192 1.88 9.42 -5.74
C ILE A 192 0.74 10.31 -6.23
N ARG A 193 0.71 11.54 -5.72
CA ARG A 193 -0.35 12.54 -5.96
C ARG A 193 -0.66 12.74 -7.45
N ASN A 194 0.39 12.78 -8.27
CA ASN A 194 0.33 13.11 -9.69
C ASN A 194 0.24 11.90 -10.63
N ASN A 195 0.23 10.65 -10.13
CA ASN A 195 0.00 9.51 -11.03
C ASN A 195 -1.48 9.36 -11.33
N ASP A 196 -1.78 9.40 -12.62
CA ASP A 196 -3.08 9.06 -13.20
C ASP A 196 -3.42 7.56 -13.07
N VAL A 197 -2.44 6.74 -12.67
CA VAL A 197 -2.57 5.29 -12.58
C VAL A 197 -2.07 4.80 -11.23
N GLY A 198 -2.99 4.44 -10.33
CA GLY A 198 -2.68 4.01 -8.97
C GLY A 198 -2.06 2.63 -8.93
N ASP A 199 -0.96 2.48 -8.18
CA ASP A 199 -0.38 1.18 -7.87
C ASP A 199 -1.18 0.46 -6.77
N LEU A 200 -2.36 -0.07 -7.08
CA LEU A 200 -3.22 -0.86 -6.17
C LEU A 200 -2.95 -2.38 -6.22
N LYS A 201 -1.83 -2.82 -6.84
CA LYS A 201 -1.60 -4.24 -7.20
C LYS A 201 -1.42 -5.18 -6.01
N ASP A 202 -1.31 -4.59 -4.82
CA ASP A 202 -1.15 -5.24 -3.53
C ASP A 202 -2.38 -5.06 -2.64
N CYS A 203 -3.54 -4.67 -3.21
CA CYS A 203 -4.79 -4.59 -2.47
C CYS A 203 -5.37 -5.97 -2.15
N ALA A 204 -5.31 -6.92 -3.10
CA ALA A 204 -5.37 -8.34 -2.82
C ALA A 204 -3.94 -8.85 -2.64
N ARG A 205 -3.61 -9.40 -1.48
CA ARG A 205 -2.24 -9.83 -1.19
C ARG A 205 -2.16 -10.99 -0.22
N ILE A 206 -1.14 -11.83 -0.41
CA ILE A 206 -0.86 -12.96 0.47
C ILE A 206 0.64 -13.19 0.61
N THR A 207 1.06 -13.73 1.76
CA THR A 207 2.44 -14.17 1.98
C THR A 207 2.46 -15.66 2.22
N VAL A 208 3.21 -16.38 1.39
CA VAL A 208 3.41 -17.82 1.47
C VAL A 208 4.82 -18.06 1.99
N LYS A 209 4.90 -18.73 3.14
CA LYS A 209 6.12 -19.10 3.83
C LYS A 209 6.47 -20.54 3.50
N VAL A 210 7.65 -20.77 2.94
CA VAL A 210 8.18 -22.11 2.65
C VAL A 210 9.39 -22.39 3.52
N LYS A 211 9.56 -23.63 3.97
CA LYS A 211 10.53 -23.96 5.03
C LYS A 211 11.98 -23.82 4.57
N LYS A 212 12.29 -24.17 3.32
CA LYS A 212 13.66 -24.24 2.79
C LYS A 212 13.78 -23.55 1.44
N PHE A 213 15.01 -23.14 1.09
CA PHE A 213 15.31 -22.51 -0.20
C PHE A 213 14.96 -23.36 -1.42
N LYS A 214 15.12 -24.70 -1.33
CA LYS A 214 14.74 -25.61 -2.41
C LYS A 214 13.25 -25.52 -2.72
N ASP A 215 12.41 -25.48 -1.69
CA ASP A 215 10.96 -25.35 -1.83
C ASP A 215 10.59 -23.95 -2.34
N LEU A 216 11.35 -22.92 -1.95
CA LEU A 216 11.22 -21.56 -2.49
C LEU A 216 11.47 -21.51 -4.00
N GLN A 217 12.52 -22.18 -4.47
CA GLN A 217 12.83 -22.28 -5.89
C GLN A 217 11.76 -23.10 -6.64
N GLY A 218 11.33 -24.24 -6.07
CA GLY A 218 10.26 -25.06 -6.63
C GLY A 218 8.94 -24.30 -6.76
N ALA A 219 8.52 -23.59 -5.69
CA ALA A 219 7.32 -22.76 -5.69
C ALA A 219 7.42 -21.62 -6.70
N LYS A 220 8.57 -20.96 -6.82
CA LYS A 220 8.81 -19.93 -7.85
C LYS A 220 8.56 -20.50 -9.25
N LEU A 221 9.16 -21.63 -9.59
CA LEU A 221 9.02 -22.25 -10.90
C LEU A 221 7.58 -22.71 -11.18
N PHE A 222 6.91 -23.29 -10.17
CA PHE A 222 5.51 -23.67 -10.26
C PHE A 222 4.62 -22.46 -10.61
N ILE A 223 4.76 -21.35 -9.89
CA ILE A 223 3.98 -20.13 -10.14
C ILE A 223 4.28 -19.55 -11.52
N CYS A 224 5.55 -19.56 -11.95
CA CYS A 224 5.92 -19.11 -13.29
C CYS A 224 5.25 -19.91 -14.41
N GLY A 225 4.86 -21.16 -14.14
CA GLY A 225 4.18 -22.04 -15.09
C GLY A 225 2.66 -21.81 -15.20
N THR A 226 2.05 -21.01 -14.33
CA THR A 226 0.59 -20.85 -14.28
C THR A 226 0.08 -19.74 -15.20
N GLU A 227 -1.18 -19.86 -15.60
CA GLU A 227 -1.82 -18.89 -16.50
C GLU A 227 -1.96 -17.50 -15.85
N GLU A 228 -2.18 -17.44 -14.53
CA GLU A 228 -2.29 -16.19 -13.78
C GLU A 228 -0.99 -15.36 -13.86
N PHE A 229 0.18 -16.01 -13.89
CA PHE A 229 1.46 -15.33 -14.08
C PHE A 229 1.77 -15.07 -15.56
N LYS A 230 1.56 -16.05 -16.45
CA LYS A 230 1.83 -15.90 -17.89
C LYS A 230 1.11 -14.70 -18.49
N ALA A 231 -0.12 -14.42 -18.03
CA ALA A 231 -0.91 -13.27 -18.44
C ALA A 231 -0.24 -11.90 -18.18
N VAL A 232 0.77 -11.83 -17.31
CA VAL A 232 1.50 -10.61 -16.97
C VAL A 232 3.03 -10.74 -17.11
N ALA A 233 3.53 -11.93 -17.46
CA ALA A 233 4.95 -12.26 -17.46
C ALA A 233 5.78 -11.34 -18.38
N SER A 234 5.20 -10.78 -19.45
CA SER A 234 5.85 -9.84 -20.35
C SER A 234 6.34 -8.56 -19.65
N HIS A 235 5.73 -8.18 -18.52
CA HIS A 235 6.19 -7.06 -17.71
C HIS A 235 7.36 -7.46 -16.83
N GLN A 236 8.51 -6.77 -16.93
CA GLN A 236 9.69 -7.06 -16.09
C GLN A 236 9.36 -7.08 -14.58
N LYS A 237 8.50 -6.16 -14.13
CA LYS A 237 8.08 -6.03 -12.72
C LYS A 237 6.94 -6.98 -12.30
N SER A 238 6.50 -7.90 -13.15
CA SER A 238 5.51 -8.95 -12.81
C SER A 238 6.04 -9.95 -11.79
N LEU A 239 7.36 -10.12 -11.75
CA LEU A 239 8.10 -10.87 -10.75
C LEU A 239 9.26 -10.01 -10.26
N LYS A 240 9.44 -9.91 -8.95
CA LYS A 240 10.64 -9.36 -8.32
C LYS A 240 11.29 -10.46 -7.50
N ASP A 241 12.37 -11.04 -8.01
CA ASP A 241 13.14 -12.04 -7.28
C ASP A 241 14.39 -11.40 -6.68
N ARG A 242 14.32 -11.04 -5.38
CA ARG A 242 15.45 -10.48 -4.63
C ARG A 242 16.40 -11.53 -4.08
N TYR A 243 16.04 -12.81 -4.19
CA TYR A 243 16.94 -13.91 -3.90
C TYR A 243 17.78 -14.30 -5.12
N GLN A 244 17.42 -13.80 -6.30
CA GLN A 244 18.14 -14.01 -7.56
C GLN A 244 18.31 -15.50 -7.90
N LEU A 245 17.25 -16.30 -7.68
CA LEU A 245 17.31 -17.76 -7.81
C LEU A 245 17.36 -18.26 -9.26
N ALA A 246 17.17 -17.38 -10.25
CA ALA A 246 17.35 -17.74 -11.65
C ALA A 246 18.80 -17.51 -12.07
N GLY A 247 19.44 -18.55 -12.63
CA GLY A 247 20.76 -18.41 -13.27
C GLY A 247 20.71 -17.51 -14.51
N THR A 248 21.84 -16.92 -14.88
CA THR A 248 21.95 -15.90 -15.94
C THR A 248 21.48 -16.37 -17.33
N SER A 249 21.54 -17.68 -17.61
CA SER A 249 21.05 -18.28 -18.86
C SER A 249 19.53 -18.52 -18.90
N SER A 250 18.82 -18.32 -17.78
CA SER A 250 17.37 -18.51 -17.72
C SER A 250 16.63 -17.28 -18.21
N VAL A 251 15.54 -17.48 -18.98
CA VAL A 251 14.60 -16.40 -19.32
C VAL A 251 14.00 -15.69 -18.09
N LEU A 252 14.01 -16.36 -16.93
CA LEU A 252 13.57 -15.77 -15.66
C LEU A 252 14.60 -14.85 -15.01
N ALA A 253 15.86 -14.85 -15.47
CA ALA A 253 16.91 -13.97 -14.95
C ALA A 253 16.57 -12.48 -15.08
N ARG A 254 15.75 -12.11 -16.09
CA ARG A 254 15.25 -10.73 -16.26
C ARG A 254 14.43 -10.21 -15.09
N HIS A 255 13.92 -11.10 -14.25
CA HIS A 255 13.13 -10.79 -13.07
C HIS A 255 13.95 -10.80 -11.76
N ASN A 256 15.25 -11.12 -11.83
CA ASN A 256 16.15 -10.94 -10.72
C ASN A 256 16.27 -9.43 -10.42
N VAL A 257 16.19 -9.07 -9.16
CA VAL A 257 16.32 -7.70 -8.67
C VAL A 257 17.29 -7.73 -7.50
N GLU A 258 18.04 -6.66 -7.28
CA GLU A 258 18.82 -6.52 -6.06
C GLU A 258 17.93 -6.52 -4.80
N PRO A 259 18.47 -6.94 -3.64
CA PRO A 259 17.85 -6.68 -2.36
C PRO A 259 17.51 -5.19 -2.20
N ASP A 260 16.56 -4.85 -1.32
CA ASP A 260 16.36 -3.44 -1.02
C ASP A 260 17.57 -2.83 -0.27
N SER A 261 17.58 -1.52 -0.06
CA SER A 261 18.70 -0.81 0.59
C SER A 261 19.00 -1.29 2.01
N SER A 262 18.04 -1.94 2.66
CA SER A 262 18.21 -2.55 3.98
C SER A 262 18.73 -3.99 3.92
N GLY A 263 18.78 -4.59 2.73
CA GLY A 263 19.19 -5.98 2.51
C GLY A 263 18.04 -6.99 2.55
N TYR A 264 16.78 -6.52 2.60
CA TYR A 264 15.62 -7.40 2.61
C TYR A 264 15.48 -8.16 1.28
N LYS A 265 15.18 -9.46 1.40
CA LYS A 265 14.90 -10.33 0.26
C LYS A 265 13.50 -10.95 0.35
N ASP A 266 12.83 -11.00 -0.79
CA ASP A 266 11.57 -11.71 -1.03
C ASP A 266 11.48 -12.07 -2.52
N ILE A 267 10.58 -13.01 -2.83
CA ILE A 267 10.11 -13.19 -4.19
C ILE A 267 8.69 -12.67 -4.24
N LYS A 268 8.44 -11.69 -5.10
CA LYS A 268 7.12 -11.08 -5.23
C LYS A 268 6.57 -11.31 -6.62
N PHE A 269 5.49 -12.06 -6.68
CA PHE A 269 4.68 -12.24 -7.88
C PHE A 269 3.52 -11.27 -7.90
N PHE A 270 3.19 -10.84 -9.11
CA PHE A 270 1.90 -10.29 -9.42
C PHE A 270 1.18 -11.26 -10.35
N LEU A 271 -0.06 -11.56 -10.01
CA LEU A 271 -0.88 -12.57 -10.68
C LEU A 271 -2.17 -11.91 -11.16
N LYS A 272 -2.57 -12.14 -12.40
CA LYS A 272 -3.84 -11.65 -12.92
C LYS A 272 -4.94 -12.66 -12.58
N MET A 273 -5.87 -12.25 -11.73
CA MET A 273 -7.04 -13.03 -11.35
C MET A 273 -8.09 -12.99 -12.47
N SER A 274 -9.11 -13.84 -12.39
CA SER A 274 -10.11 -14.03 -13.46
C SER A 274 -10.89 -12.74 -13.76
N GLY A 275 -11.22 -11.94 -12.74
CA GLY A 275 -11.87 -10.64 -12.87
C GLY A 275 -10.99 -9.51 -13.42
N GLY A 276 -9.76 -9.83 -13.87
CA GLY A 276 -8.80 -8.88 -14.44
C GLY A 276 -7.98 -8.11 -13.40
N GLN A 277 -8.32 -8.23 -12.11
CA GLN A 277 -7.57 -7.61 -11.02
C GLN A 277 -6.21 -8.27 -10.81
N ILE A 278 -5.23 -7.46 -10.40
CA ILE A 278 -3.89 -7.94 -10.08
C ILE A 278 -3.79 -8.19 -8.57
N ALA A 279 -3.34 -9.38 -8.21
CA ALA A 279 -3.06 -9.80 -6.85
C ALA A 279 -1.56 -9.94 -6.61
N GLU A 280 -1.09 -9.61 -5.40
CA GLU A 280 0.30 -9.76 -4.98
C GLU A 280 0.50 -11.04 -4.16
N LEU A 281 1.40 -11.91 -4.61
CA LEU A 281 1.82 -13.09 -3.85
C LEU A 281 3.30 -12.96 -3.49
N GLN A 282 3.61 -12.92 -2.19
CA GLN A 282 4.98 -12.91 -1.69
C GLN A 282 5.39 -14.33 -1.27
N LEU A 283 6.47 -14.87 -1.82
CA LEU A 283 7.15 -16.06 -1.29
C LEU A 283 8.32 -15.64 -0.41
N ASN A 284 8.46 -16.30 0.74
CA ASN A 284 9.60 -16.07 1.61
C ASN A 284 9.91 -17.27 2.52
N ILE A 285 11.05 -17.21 3.20
CA ILE A 285 11.48 -18.19 4.21
C ILE A 285 11.22 -17.66 5.64
N PRO A 286 11.13 -18.54 6.67
CA PRO A 286 10.76 -18.14 8.03
C PRO A 286 11.69 -17.07 8.63
N GLY A 287 13.01 -17.27 8.54
CA GLY A 287 14.00 -16.34 9.11
C GLY A 287 13.84 -14.93 8.56
N MET A 288 13.65 -14.81 7.25
CA MET A 288 13.48 -13.52 6.59
C MET A 288 12.15 -12.83 6.93
N LEU A 289 11.08 -13.60 7.18
CA LEU A 289 9.82 -13.02 7.67
C LEU A 289 9.92 -12.51 9.12
N ILE A 290 10.70 -13.20 9.96
CA ILE A 290 11.02 -12.72 11.32
C ILE A 290 11.85 -11.44 11.24
N ALA A 291 12.91 -11.44 10.42
CA ALA A 291 13.73 -10.26 10.14
C ALA A 291 12.88 -9.08 9.70
N LYS A 292 12.02 -9.28 8.69
CA LYS A 292 11.05 -8.27 8.21
C LYS A 292 10.18 -7.75 9.34
N LYS A 293 9.58 -8.61 10.15
CA LYS A 293 8.69 -8.19 11.24
C LYS A 293 9.42 -7.31 12.25
N LYS A 294 10.67 -7.64 12.59
CA LYS A 294 11.49 -6.91 13.57
C LYS A 294 12.06 -5.61 12.98
N ALA A 295 12.55 -5.64 11.73
CA ALA A 295 13.13 -4.49 11.05
C ALA A 295 12.06 -3.50 10.52
N HIS A 296 10.82 -3.92 10.29
CA HIS A 296 9.76 -3.03 9.79
C HIS A 296 9.48 -1.84 10.72
N ILE A 297 9.74 -1.97 12.02
CA ILE A 297 9.59 -0.84 12.94
C ILE A 297 10.63 0.25 12.70
N VAL A 298 11.85 -0.15 12.33
CA VAL A 298 12.91 0.76 11.90
C VAL A 298 12.51 1.44 10.60
N TYR A 299 11.96 0.69 9.64
CA TYR A 299 11.43 1.24 8.41
C TYR A 299 10.30 2.25 8.67
N ASP A 300 9.42 2.01 9.65
CA ASP A 300 8.37 2.96 10.02
C ASP A 300 8.91 4.28 10.57
N ILE A 301 10.06 4.27 11.25
CA ILE A 301 10.77 5.48 11.69
C ILE A 301 11.44 6.16 10.48
N ALA A 302 12.24 5.42 9.71
CA ALA A 302 12.99 5.97 8.59
C ALA A 302 12.08 6.67 7.56
N ARG A 303 10.93 6.05 7.24
CA ARG A 303 10.01 6.59 6.23
C ARG A 303 9.31 7.89 6.63
N THR A 304 9.37 8.33 7.89
CA THR A 304 8.80 9.63 8.26
C THR A 304 9.65 10.79 7.76
N ASN A 305 10.94 10.56 7.53
CA ASN A 305 11.83 11.47 6.84
C ASN A 305 12.98 10.68 6.20
N GLN A 306 12.71 10.08 5.04
CA GLN A 306 13.65 9.16 4.37
C GLN A 306 14.96 9.83 3.99
N ASP A 307 14.89 11.07 3.47
CA ASP A 307 16.06 11.82 3.04
C ASP A 307 16.98 12.15 4.22
N ALA A 308 16.43 12.62 5.35
CA ALA A 308 17.21 12.86 6.55
C ALA A 308 17.78 11.56 7.14
N PHE A 309 16.99 10.48 7.14
CA PHE A 309 17.46 9.18 7.58
C PHE A 309 18.65 8.71 6.75
N ASP A 310 18.55 8.70 5.42
CA ASP A 310 19.59 8.21 4.52
C ASP A 310 20.85 9.07 4.54
N SER A 311 20.69 10.39 4.62
CA SER A 311 21.80 11.35 4.73
C SER A 311 22.37 11.51 6.16
N ARG A 312 21.83 10.76 7.14
CA ARG A 312 22.20 10.81 8.56
C ARG A 312 22.09 12.22 9.15
N GLN A 313 21.05 12.96 8.75
CA GLN A 313 20.69 14.24 9.36
C GLN A 313 19.72 14.04 10.52
N GLN A 314 19.71 14.97 11.47
CA GLN A 314 18.76 14.94 12.57
C GLN A 314 17.33 15.20 12.07
N PHE A 315 16.36 14.46 12.58
CA PHE A 315 14.94 14.72 12.31
C PHE A 315 14.05 14.33 13.48
N GLN A 316 12.86 14.93 13.56
CA GLN A 316 11.83 14.56 14.53
C GLN A 316 10.75 13.70 13.85
N VAL A 317 10.37 12.61 14.50
CA VAL A 317 9.18 11.84 14.13
C VAL A 317 7.95 12.56 14.65
N THR A 318 7.13 13.08 13.76
CA THR A 318 5.92 13.86 14.11
C THR A 318 4.62 13.05 13.95
N THR A 319 4.68 11.85 13.36
CA THR A 319 3.49 11.02 13.10
C THR A 319 3.05 10.28 14.37
N PRO A 320 1.88 10.61 14.98
CA PRO A 320 1.47 10.02 16.25
C PRO A 320 1.34 8.49 16.20
N GLU A 321 0.82 7.95 15.10
CA GLU A 321 0.70 6.50 14.90
C GLU A 321 2.05 5.78 14.91
N VAL A 322 3.08 6.40 14.35
CA VAL A 322 4.44 5.83 14.35
C VAL A 322 5.01 5.89 15.76
N LEU A 323 4.84 7.01 16.47
CA LEU A 323 5.29 7.15 17.86
C LEU A 323 4.67 6.07 18.77
N GLU A 324 3.35 5.91 18.71
CA GLU A 324 2.64 4.89 19.53
C GLU A 324 3.04 3.47 19.15
N LYS A 325 3.22 3.19 17.85
CA LYS A 325 3.68 1.89 17.37
C LYS A 325 5.10 1.59 17.86
N VAL A 326 6.01 2.56 17.80
CA VAL A 326 7.40 2.46 18.25
C VAL A 326 7.44 2.22 19.76
N LYS A 327 6.75 3.03 20.56
CA LYS A 327 6.62 2.86 22.02
C LYS A 327 6.15 1.45 22.39
N LYS A 328 5.15 0.93 21.69
CA LYS A 328 4.53 -0.36 21.99
C LYS A 328 5.37 -1.57 21.57
N LYS A 329 6.16 -1.47 20.51
CA LYS A 329 6.79 -2.65 19.86
C LYS A 329 8.31 -2.69 19.93
N MET A 330 8.98 -1.58 20.27
CA MET A 330 10.40 -1.58 20.63
C MET A 330 10.51 -1.63 22.15
N ASP A 331 10.10 -2.76 22.70
CA ASP A 331 10.07 -3.07 24.13
C ASP A 331 11.23 -4.01 24.52
N GLY A 332 11.29 -4.40 25.80
CA GLY A 332 12.33 -5.30 26.31
C GLY A 332 12.41 -6.62 25.54
N ASP A 333 11.28 -7.16 25.07
CA ASP A 333 11.23 -8.38 24.26
C ASP A 333 11.86 -8.16 22.87
N TRP A 334 11.64 -7.00 22.26
CA TRP A 334 12.28 -6.65 20.99
C TRP A 334 13.80 -6.54 21.14
N PHE A 335 14.28 -5.85 22.17
CA PHE A 335 15.72 -5.70 22.42
C PHE A 335 16.38 -7.01 22.85
N GLY A 336 15.74 -7.78 23.74
CA GLY A 336 16.19 -9.11 24.16
C GLY A 336 16.29 -10.08 22.98
N PHE A 337 15.33 -10.04 22.06
CA PHE A 337 15.40 -10.80 20.81
C PHE A 337 16.63 -10.40 19.98
N ILE A 338 16.87 -9.11 19.76
CA ILE A 338 17.99 -8.68 18.93
C ILE A 338 19.34 -9.02 19.57
N ARG A 339 19.50 -8.78 20.88
CA ARG A 339 20.72 -9.10 21.61
C ARG A 339 21.02 -10.60 21.65
N SER A 340 20.00 -11.45 21.70
CA SER A 340 20.17 -12.90 21.71
C SER A 340 20.43 -13.51 20.32
N LYS A 341 20.00 -12.83 19.25
CA LYS A 341 20.07 -13.38 17.88
C LYS A 341 21.14 -12.75 17.00
N LEU A 342 21.63 -11.55 17.32
CA LEU A 342 22.61 -10.83 16.50
C LEU A 342 23.94 -10.65 17.25
N ASN A 343 25.04 -10.90 16.55
CA ASN A 343 26.39 -10.79 17.11
C ASN A 343 26.88 -9.34 17.09
N GLY A 344 27.45 -8.88 18.22
CA GLY A 344 28.09 -7.56 18.31
C GLY A 344 27.12 -6.37 18.27
N ILE A 345 25.82 -6.60 18.45
CA ILE A 345 24.79 -5.56 18.34
C ILE A 345 24.62 -4.71 19.61
N GLY A 346 25.27 -5.07 20.72
CA GLY A 346 25.10 -4.42 22.03
C GLY A 346 25.12 -2.89 21.97
N PRO A 347 26.20 -2.26 21.45
CA PRO A 347 26.28 -0.80 21.38
C PRO A 347 25.18 -0.14 20.53
N ASP A 348 24.81 -0.73 19.40
CA ASP A 348 23.73 -0.22 18.55
C ASP A 348 22.37 -0.38 19.26
N ALA A 349 22.14 -1.52 19.95
CA ALA A 349 20.92 -1.78 20.71
C ALA A 349 20.77 -0.81 21.89
N ASP A 350 21.85 -0.55 22.64
CA ASP A 350 21.86 0.39 23.77
C ASP A 350 21.59 1.83 23.29
N CYS A 351 22.17 2.22 22.15
CA CYS A 351 21.91 3.52 21.53
C CYS A 351 20.42 3.70 21.18
N VAL A 352 19.81 2.67 20.59
CA VAL A 352 18.38 2.69 20.23
C VAL A 352 17.49 2.59 21.46
N GLU A 353 17.85 1.80 22.47
CA GLU A 353 17.08 1.69 23.71
C GLU A 353 16.99 3.03 24.44
N GLY A 354 18.12 3.75 24.58
CA GLY A 354 18.12 5.10 25.16
C GLY A 354 17.26 6.10 24.36
N MET A 355 17.23 5.98 23.03
CA MET A 355 16.33 6.78 22.18
C MET A 355 14.85 6.47 22.46
N ILE A 356 14.49 5.20 22.68
CA ILE A 356 13.13 4.79 23.01
C ILE A 356 12.72 5.25 24.42
N ASP A 357 13.63 5.25 25.38
CA ASP A 357 13.34 5.74 26.73
C ASP A 357 13.05 7.24 26.77
N VAL A 358 13.72 8.02 25.92
CA VAL A 358 13.38 9.43 25.69
C VAL A 358 11.96 9.57 25.15
N LEU A 359 11.57 8.75 24.17
CA LEU A 359 10.21 8.76 23.64
C LEU A 359 9.16 8.39 24.70
N LYS A 360 9.43 7.40 25.55
CA LYS A 360 8.51 6.99 26.62
C LYS A 360 8.36 8.07 27.70
N SER A 361 9.45 8.77 28.04
CA SER A 361 9.46 9.80 29.09
C SER A 361 8.94 11.17 28.62
N LYS A 362 9.35 11.62 27.42
CA LYS A 362 9.04 12.96 26.91
C LYS A 362 7.92 12.99 25.87
N GLY A 363 7.52 11.84 25.35
CA GLY A 363 6.52 11.73 24.29
C GLY A 363 7.03 12.13 22.90
N THR A 364 8.29 12.54 22.77
CA THR A 364 8.90 12.99 21.51
C THR A 364 10.03 12.06 21.08
N LEU A 365 10.16 11.84 19.77
CA LEU A 365 11.22 11.03 19.18
C LEU A 365 12.02 11.89 18.21
N ILE A 366 13.24 12.25 18.61
CA ILE A 366 14.23 12.91 17.77
C ILE A 366 15.29 11.86 17.43
N ILE A 367 15.55 11.70 16.13
CA ILE A 367 16.56 10.78 15.61
C ILE A 367 17.81 11.59 15.26
N GLU A 368 18.89 11.35 16.00
CA GLU A 368 20.22 11.89 15.76
C GLU A 368 21.00 11.02 14.74
N PRO A 369 22.08 11.53 14.11
CA PRO A 369 22.87 10.79 13.13
C PRO A 369 23.32 9.40 13.62
N LYS A 370 23.81 9.31 14.87
CA LYS A 370 24.26 8.05 15.49
C LYS A 370 23.11 7.05 15.66
N GLN A 371 21.90 7.51 15.97
CA GLN A 371 20.73 6.67 16.15
C GLN A 371 20.23 6.17 14.80
N ALA A 372 20.22 7.02 13.77
CA ALA A 372 19.92 6.60 12.40
C ALA A 372 20.90 5.53 11.90
N GLU A 373 22.19 5.67 12.21
CA GLU A 373 23.21 4.68 11.87
C GLU A 373 23.00 3.35 12.61
N ALA A 374 22.76 3.39 13.93
CA ALA A 374 22.48 2.21 14.75
C ALA A 374 21.22 1.46 14.27
N LEU A 375 20.12 2.18 14.03
CA LEU A 375 18.88 1.65 13.45
C LEU A 375 19.14 0.94 12.12
N ASN A 376 19.92 1.57 11.23
CA ASN A 376 20.28 1.00 9.94
C ASN A 376 21.16 -0.25 10.08
N ARG A 377 22.14 -0.25 11.00
CA ARG A 377 22.99 -1.43 11.29
C ARG A 377 22.17 -2.60 11.81
N ILE A 378 21.30 -2.37 12.79
CA ILE A 378 20.38 -3.39 13.32
C ILE A 378 19.52 -3.98 12.19
N SER A 379 18.92 -3.12 11.35
CA SER A 379 18.09 -3.56 10.23
C SER A 379 18.85 -4.47 9.26
N LYS A 380 20.06 -4.07 8.85
CA LYS A 380 20.91 -4.86 7.95
C LYS A 380 21.32 -6.20 8.56
N GLN A 381 21.70 -6.21 9.84
CA GLN A 381 22.08 -7.45 10.52
C GLN A 381 20.88 -8.40 10.68
N LEU A 382 19.68 -7.89 10.98
CA LEU A 382 18.45 -8.71 11.00
C LEU A 382 18.22 -9.40 9.66
N TYR A 383 18.32 -8.67 8.54
CA TYR A 383 18.10 -9.26 7.22
C TYR A 383 19.19 -10.25 6.83
N ALA A 384 20.45 -9.98 7.17
CA ALA A 384 21.54 -10.94 6.98
C ALA A 384 21.29 -12.25 7.77
N ALA A 385 20.93 -12.14 9.06
CA ALA A 385 20.62 -13.28 9.91
C ALA A 385 19.37 -14.06 9.42
N GLY A 386 18.41 -13.35 8.82
CA GLY A 386 17.17 -13.94 8.28
C GLY A 386 17.35 -14.89 7.08
N LEU A 387 18.54 -14.91 6.46
CA LEU A 387 18.85 -15.88 5.39
C LEU A 387 19.09 -17.30 5.92
N GLY A 388 19.51 -17.42 7.18
CA GLY A 388 19.78 -18.70 7.83
C GLY A 388 18.72 -19.07 8.86
N GLU A 389 19.10 -19.95 9.78
CA GLU A 389 18.26 -20.38 10.90
C GLU A 389 18.49 -19.55 12.18
N ALA A 390 19.41 -18.58 12.15
CA ALA A 390 19.81 -17.80 13.33
C ALA A 390 18.63 -17.14 14.05
N LEU A 391 17.65 -16.64 13.30
CA LEU A 391 16.47 -15.97 13.89
C LEU A 391 15.36 -16.93 14.34
N LEU A 392 15.49 -18.23 14.10
CA LEU A 392 14.52 -19.24 14.49
C LEU A 392 14.75 -19.62 15.96
N ASP A 393 13.69 -20.05 16.63
CA ASP A 393 13.83 -20.65 17.95
C ASP A 393 14.53 -22.01 17.83
N PRO A 394 15.42 -22.37 18.78
CA PRO A 394 16.02 -23.70 18.81
C PRO A 394 14.90 -24.74 18.86
N LYS A 395 15.01 -25.78 18.03
CA LYS A 395 14.06 -26.89 18.03
C LYS A 395 14.24 -27.82 19.22
#